data_AF-A0A6G5ADE2-F1
#
_entry.id   AF-A0A6G5ADE2-F1
#
_cell.length_a   1.000
_cell.length_b   1.000
_cell.length_c   1.000
_cell.angle_alpha   90.00
_cell.angle_beta   90.00
_cell.angle_gamma   90.00
#
_symmetry.space_group_name_H-M   'P 1'
#
loop_
_entity.id
_entity.type
_entity.pdbx_description
1 polymer ?
#
loop_
_entity_poly.entity_id
_entity_poly.type
_entity_poly.pdbx_seq_one_letter_code
_entity_poly.pdbx_strand_id
1 'polypeptide(L)'
;LLSLFPKVLDSLTAQGVSSYLCYYALWGALKDQQPLPWTNKVELCLRNEELSDLDEGQLLKSFRRYGVNAYYDSANGLYRAKLKDGSSACEVYLYVFEEDKIVHRVRRVGWKNRLLPPDSCDTLHCFPVSLLTPPLKETTFLGAAVNVPHDGIEVLKYMFPDSWWKGEVPPKCD
;
A
#
# COMPACT_ATOMS: atom_id res chain seq x y z
N LEU A 1 10.70 4.50 -10.63
CA LEU A 1 9.38 4.79 -10.02
C LEU A 1 8.36 5.34 -11.00
N LEU A 2 8.65 6.44 -11.72
CA LEU A 2 7.71 7.09 -12.66
C LEU A 2 7.10 6.17 -13.72
N SER A 3 7.87 5.20 -14.23
CA SER A 3 7.35 4.20 -15.19
C SER A 3 6.66 3.01 -14.52
N LEU A 4 7.07 2.63 -13.31
CA LEU A 4 6.58 1.45 -12.60
C LEU A 4 5.23 1.71 -11.93
N PHE A 5 5.07 2.85 -11.27
CA PHE A 5 3.90 3.15 -10.45
C PHE A 5 2.59 3.19 -11.26
N PRO A 6 2.51 3.90 -12.41
CA PRO A 6 1.31 3.88 -13.25
C PRO A 6 0.98 2.46 -13.75
N LYS A 7 1.99 1.69 -14.17
CA LYS A 7 1.79 0.30 -14.61
C LYS A 7 1.19 -0.59 -13.53
N VAL A 8 1.58 -0.39 -12.27
CA VAL A 8 1.01 -1.12 -11.12
C VAL A 8 -0.42 -0.70 -10.86
N LEU A 9 -0.74 0.60 -10.90
CA LEU A 9 -2.12 1.09 -10.77
C LEU A 9 -3.02 0.56 -11.89
N ASP A 10 -2.56 0.60 -13.13
CA ASP A 10 -3.32 0.12 -14.29
C ASP A 10 -3.60 -1.39 -14.19
N SER A 11 -2.61 -2.17 -13.72
CA SER A 11 -2.77 -3.63 -13.58
C SER A 11 -3.72 -4.02 -12.44
N LEU A 12 -3.81 -3.22 -11.37
CA LEU A 12 -4.81 -3.37 -10.30
C LEU A 12 -6.20 -2.96 -10.76
N THR A 13 -6.31 -1.79 -11.40
CA THR A 13 -7.57 -1.25 -11.93
C THR A 13 -8.18 -2.20 -12.96
N ALA A 14 -7.36 -2.80 -13.83
CA ALA A 14 -7.79 -3.80 -14.79
C ALA A 14 -8.37 -5.07 -14.17
N GLN A 15 -8.16 -5.31 -12.87
CA GLN A 15 -8.73 -6.43 -12.12
C GLN A 15 -9.84 -5.99 -11.15
N GLY A 16 -10.24 -4.72 -11.18
CA GLY A 16 -11.23 -4.17 -10.25
C GLY A 16 -10.72 -4.06 -8.81
N VAL A 17 -9.41 -4.11 -8.59
CA VAL A 17 -8.81 -3.97 -7.25
C VAL A 17 -8.55 -2.51 -6.95
N SER A 18 -9.18 -2.00 -5.90
CA SER A 18 -8.91 -0.67 -5.38
C SER A 18 -7.59 -0.65 -4.61
N SER A 19 -6.88 0.45 -4.74
CA SER A 19 -5.66 0.69 -3.98
C SER A 19 -5.65 2.11 -3.44
N TYR A 20 -4.97 2.30 -2.32
CA TYR A 20 -4.76 3.62 -1.71
C TYR A 20 -3.32 3.75 -1.20
N LEU A 21 -2.80 4.97 -1.17
CA LEU A 21 -1.48 5.23 -0.61
C LEU A 21 -1.48 4.97 0.89
N CYS A 22 -0.37 4.43 1.38
CA CYS A 22 -0.13 4.22 2.80
C CYS A 22 1.34 4.43 3.14
N TYR A 23 1.68 4.37 4.43
CA TYR A 23 3.05 4.53 4.93
C TYR A 23 3.76 5.79 4.37
N TYR A 24 5.04 5.67 4.01
CA TYR A 24 5.84 6.80 3.54
C TYR A 24 5.37 7.37 2.21
N ALA A 25 4.78 6.58 1.32
CA ALA A 25 4.19 7.09 0.09
C ALA A 25 3.00 8.03 0.37
N LEU A 26 2.12 7.69 1.31
CA LEU A 26 1.04 8.60 1.74
C LEU A 26 1.62 9.87 2.36
N TRP A 27 2.65 9.74 3.19
CA TRP A 27 3.31 10.90 3.80
C TRP A 27 3.90 11.85 2.75
N GLY A 28 4.63 11.31 1.77
CA GLY A 28 5.17 12.09 0.65
C GLY A 28 4.07 12.72 -0.21
N ALA A 29 2.97 12.02 -0.42
CA ALA A 29 1.83 12.53 -1.18
C ALA A 29 1.15 13.73 -0.49
N LEU A 30 0.97 13.66 0.84
CA LEU A 30 0.37 14.74 1.62
C LEU A 30 1.27 15.98 1.73
N LYS A 31 2.59 15.79 1.60
CA LYS A 31 3.57 16.88 1.72
C LYS A 31 3.83 17.56 0.37
N ASP A 32 4.28 16.78 -0.62
CA ASP A 32 4.86 17.30 -1.86
C ASP A 32 4.31 16.58 -3.12
N GLN A 33 3.29 15.71 -2.98
CA GLN A 33 2.75 14.90 -4.10
C GLN A 33 3.80 13.99 -4.77
N GLN A 34 4.90 13.72 -4.06
CA GLN A 34 6.04 12.95 -4.54
C GLN A 34 6.45 11.92 -3.49
N PRO A 35 7.12 10.82 -3.88
CA PRO A 35 7.77 9.95 -2.92
C PRO A 35 8.78 10.75 -2.13
N LEU A 36 8.98 10.34 -0.88
CA LEU A 36 10.02 10.94 -0.07
C LEU A 36 11.42 10.70 -0.70
N PRO A 37 12.34 11.68 -0.71
CA PRO A 37 13.62 11.59 -1.42
C PRO A 37 14.51 10.38 -1.11
N TRP A 38 14.31 9.73 0.03
CA TRP A 38 15.10 8.60 0.54
C TRP A 38 14.39 7.26 0.44
N THR A 39 13.25 7.20 -0.23
CA THR A 39 12.62 5.92 -0.50
C THR A 39 12.92 5.49 -1.93
N ASN A 40 13.39 4.25 -2.08
CA ASN A 40 13.46 3.58 -3.36
C ASN A 40 12.19 2.76 -3.66
N LYS A 41 11.19 2.83 -2.77
CA LYS A 41 9.92 2.12 -2.89
C LYS A 41 8.72 3.04 -2.75
N VAL A 42 7.61 2.60 -3.32
CA VAL A 42 6.30 3.24 -3.11
C VAL A 42 5.35 2.22 -2.50
N GLU A 43 4.69 2.59 -1.42
CA GLU A 43 3.72 1.75 -0.72
C GLU A 43 2.28 2.08 -1.12
N LEU A 44 1.57 1.05 -1.59
CA LEU A 44 0.12 1.03 -1.72
C LEU A 44 -0.43 0.00 -0.74
N CYS A 45 -1.70 0.18 -0.39
CA CYS A 45 -2.45 -0.74 0.43
C CYS A 45 -3.68 -1.22 -0.34
N LEU A 46 -4.00 -2.51 -0.18
CA LEU A 46 -5.08 -3.23 -0.85
C LEU A 46 -6.03 -3.83 0.19
N ARG A 47 -7.28 -4.02 -0.21
CA ARG A 47 -8.30 -4.71 0.60
C ARG A 47 -8.27 -6.21 0.33
N ASN A 48 -8.15 -7.01 1.38
CA ASN A 48 -8.11 -8.46 1.28
C ASN A 48 -9.43 -9.02 0.73
N GLU A 49 -10.54 -8.36 1.02
CA GLU A 49 -11.88 -8.72 0.57
C GLU A 49 -11.96 -8.73 -0.96
N GLU A 50 -11.42 -7.71 -1.62
CA GLU A 50 -11.38 -7.60 -3.09
C GLU A 50 -10.42 -8.63 -3.71
N LEU A 51 -9.33 -8.96 -3.02
CA LEU A 51 -8.37 -9.96 -3.48
C LEU A 51 -8.87 -11.39 -3.31
N SER A 52 -9.70 -11.66 -2.30
CA SER A 52 -10.22 -13.01 -2.00
C SER A 52 -11.17 -13.51 -3.09
N ASP A 53 -11.79 -12.59 -3.83
CA ASP A 53 -12.67 -12.90 -4.96
C ASP A 53 -11.90 -13.12 -6.28
N LEU A 54 -10.58 -12.88 -6.29
CA LEU A 54 -9.73 -12.98 -7.46
C LEU A 54 -8.83 -14.23 -7.43
N ASP A 55 -8.63 -14.83 -8.60
CA ASP A 55 -7.55 -15.80 -8.78
C ASP A 55 -6.19 -15.07 -8.73
N GLU A 56 -5.35 -15.38 -7.73
CA GLU A 56 -4.02 -14.80 -7.60
C GLU A 56 -3.19 -14.97 -8.88
N GLY A 57 -3.36 -16.10 -9.57
CA GLY A 57 -2.75 -16.36 -10.87
C GLY A 57 -3.16 -15.34 -11.94
N GLN A 58 -4.41 -14.90 -11.97
CA GLN A 58 -4.93 -13.85 -12.86
C GLN A 58 -4.33 -12.48 -12.49
N LEU A 59 -4.27 -12.13 -11.22
CA LEU A 59 -3.66 -10.88 -10.77
C LEU A 59 -2.18 -10.80 -11.18
N LEU A 60 -1.42 -11.87 -10.93
CA LEU A 60 -0.01 -11.95 -11.33
C LEU A 60 0.17 -11.96 -12.86
N LYS A 61 -0.77 -12.55 -13.62
CA LYS A 61 -0.79 -12.45 -15.09
C LYS A 61 -1.07 -11.02 -15.54
N SER A 62 -1.95 -10.28 -14.87
CA SER A 62 -2.23 -8.86 -15.14
C SER A 62 -0.94 -8.05 -15.01
N PHE A 63 -0.23 -8.13 -13.86
CA PHE A 63 1.05 -7.45 -13.68
C PHE A 63 2.04 -7.73 -14.83
N ARG A 64 2.18 -9.00 -15.22
CA ARG A 64 3.07 -9.39 -16.33
C ARG A 64 2.68 -8.77 -17.67
N ARG A 65 1.38 -8.62 -17.96
CA ARG A 65 0.90 -7.96 -19.19
C ARG A 65 1.30 -6.48 -19.27
N TYR A 66 1.37 -5.80 -18.12
CA TYR A 66 1.80 -4.40 -18.04
C TYR A 66 3.33 -4.22 -17.96
N GLY A 67 4.11 -5.31 -18.01
CA GLY A 67 5.57 -5.29 -17.93
C GLY A 67 6.09 -5.25 -16.49
N VAL A 68 5.28 -5.66 -15.51
CA VAL A 68 5.63 -5.72 -14.09
C VAL A 68 5.82 -7.18 -13.68
N ASN A 69 6.90 -7.46 -12.95
CA ASN A 69 7.07 -8.72 -12.24
C ASN A 69 6.62 -8.51 -10.79
N ALA A 70 5.58 -9.23 -10.36
CA ALA A 70 5.08 -9.19 -9.00
C ALA A 70 5.20 -10.57 -8.35
N TYR A 71 5.53 -10.58 -7.07
CA TYR A 71 5.60 -11.78 -6.23
C TYR A 71 4.83 -11.53 -4.93
N TYR A 72 4.09 -12.53 -4.46
CA TYR A 72 3.36 -12.47 -3.20
C TYR A 72 4.13 -13.14 -2.06
N ASP A 73 4.39 -12.37 -1.01
CA ASP A 73 4.86 -12.84 0.28
C ASP A 73 3.66 -13.12 1.19
N SER A 74 3.22 -14.38 1.20
CA SER A 74 2.10 -14.83 2.02
C SER A 74 2.37 -14.78 3.53
N ALA A 75 3.63 -14.70 3.96
CA ALA A 75 3.98 -14.54 5.37
C ALA A 75 3.62 -13.15 5.89
N ASN A 76 3.88 -12.14 5.06
CA ASN A 76 3.70 -10.73 5.41
C ASN A 76 2.44 -10.09 4.81
N GLY A 77 1.70 -10.82 3.96
CA GLY A 77 0.53 -10.27 3.27
C GLY A 77 0.92 -9.12 2.34
N LEU A 78 1.97 -9.31 1.54
CA LEU A 78 2.62 -8.25 0.79
C LEU A 78 2.96 -8.69 -0.63
N TYR A 79 2.53 -7.94 -1.64
CA TYR A 79 3.10 -8.07 -2.98
C TYR A 79 4.28 -7.14 -3.16
N ARG A 80 5.33 -7.63 -3.81
CA ARG A 80 6.49 -6.83 -4.23
C ARG A 80 6.53 -6.80 -5.75
N ALA A 81 6.40 -5.61 -6.31
CA ALA A 81 6.35 -5.37 -7.74
C ALA A 81 7.58 -4.61 -8.22
N LYS A 82 8.15 -5.06 -9.35
CA LYS A 82 9.30 -4.46 -10.03
C LYS A 82 9.06 -4.42 -11.53
N LEU A 83 9.81 -3.59 -12.26
CA LEU A 83 9.82 -3.69 -13.71
C LEU A 83 10.43 -5.02 -14.14
N LYS A 84 9.80 -5.66 -15.14
CA LYS A 84 10.22 -6.97 -15.64
C LYS A 84 11.59 -6.94 -16.31
N ASP A 85 11.93 -5.81 -16.94
CA ASP A 85 13.21 -5.61 -17.64
C ASP A 85 14.38 -5.32 -16.68
N GLY A 86 14.11 -5.16 -15.37
CA GLY A 86 15.14 -4.82 -14.38
C GLY A 86 15.72 -3.42 -14.55
N SER A 87 15.12 -2.56 -15.37
CA SER A 87 15.62 -1.20 -15.67
C SER A 87 15.59 -0.24 -14.48
N SER A 88 14.98 -0.64 -13.36
CA SER A 88 14.89 0.17 -12.16
C SER A 88 15.13 -0.69 -10.92
N ALA A 89 15.95 -0.17 -10.01
CA ALA A 89 16.13 -0.72 -8.66
C ALA A 89 14.91 -0.46 -7.75
N CYS A 90 13.96 0.36 -8.19
CA CYS A 90 12.81 0.73 -7.40
C CYS A 90 11.74 -0.37 -7.34
N GLU A 91 11.00 -0.39 -6.24
CA GLU A 91 9.94 -1.37 -5.98
C GLU A 91 8.60 -0.69 -5.68
N VAL A 92 7.49 -1.38 -5.93
CA VAL A 92 6.18 -1.02 -5.38
C VAL A 92 5.74 -2.12 -4.42
N TYR A 93 5.36 -1.73 -3.21
CA TYR A 93 4.93 -2.62 -2.14
C TYR A 93 3.42 -2.50 -2.03
N LEU A 94 2.72 -3.62 -2.16
CA LEU A 94 1.25 -3.68 -2.01
C LEU A 94 0.93 -4.43 -0.72
N TYR A 95 0.75 -3.69 0.37
CA TYR A 95 0.39 -4.26 1.65
C TYR A 95 -1.09 -4.61 1.67
N VAL A 96 -1.43 -5.83 2.06
CA VAL A 96 -2.80 -6.28 2.12
C VAL A 96 -3.33 -6.14 3.55
N PHE A 97 -4.50 -5.51 3.66
CA PHE A 97 -5.23 -5.31 4.91
C PHE A 97 -6.60 -5.98 4.82
N GLU A 98 -7.10 -6.53 5.93
CA GLU A 98 -8.46 -7.05 6.05
C GLU A 98 -9.22 -6.27 7.13
N GLU A 99 -10.53 -6.15 6.96
CA GLU A 99 -11.41 -5.67 8.03
C GLU A 99 -11.73 -6.79 9.01
N ASP A 100 -11.44 -6.56 10.29
CA ASP A 100 -12.04 -7.31 11.37
C ASP A 100 -13.44 -6.77 11.65
N LYS A 101 -14.45 -7.50 11.20
CA LYS A 101 -15.87 -7.12 11.28
C LYS A 101 -16.43 -7.11 12.70
N ILE A 102 -15.73 -7.70 13.68
CA ILE A 102 -16.20 -7.72 15.08
C ILE A 102 -15.77 -6.43 15.78
N VAL A 103 -14.51 -6.04 15.61
CA VAL A 103 -13.96 -4.83 16.25
C VAL A 103 -14.01 -3.59 15.36
N HIS A 104 -14.46 -3.73 14.11
CA HIS A 104 -14.53 -2.67 13.10
C HIS A 104 -13.21 -1.91 12.92
N ARG A 105 -12.12 -2.68 12.79
CA ARG A 105 -10.78 -2.18 12.51
C ARG A 105 -10.19 -2.93 11.35
N VAL A 106 -9.39 -2.25 10.55
CA VAL A 106 -8.55 -2.93 9.58
C VAL A 106 -7.24 -3.35 10.22
N ARG A 107 -6.64 -4.43 9.72
CA ARG A 107 -5.36 -4.97 10.18
C ARG A 107 -4.59 -5.63 9.05
N ARG A 108 -3.26 -5.72 9.19
CA ARG A 108 -2.42 -6.41 8.22
C ARG A 108 -2.74 -7.91 8.14
N VAL A 109 -2.76 -8.45 6.93
CA VAL A 109 -2.87 -9.89 6.69
C VAL A 109 -1.50 -10.55 6.56
N GLY A 110 -1.49 -11.87 6.35
CA GLY A 110 -0.30 -12.71 6.25
C GLY A 110 -0.30 -13.74 7.36
N TRP A 111 0.20 -14.95 7.10
CA TRP A 111 0.05 -16.03 8.09
C TRP A 111 0.77 -15.72 9.40
N LYS A 112 1.90 -14.99 9.39
CA LYS A 112 2.58 -14.55 10.61
C LYS A 112 1.71 -13.61 11.43
N ASN A 113 1.03 -12.69 10.76
CA ASN A 113 0.14 -11.71 11.38
C ASN A 113 -1.12 -12.37 11.94
N ARG A 114 -1.62 -13.43 11.29
CA ARG A 114 -2.78 -14.21 11.77
C ARG A 114 -2.49 -15.06 13.02
N LEU A 115 -1.21 -15.28 13.35
CA LEU A 115 -0.80 -15.93 14.60
C LEU A 115 -0.80 -14.96 15.79
N LEU A 116 -0.86 -13.64 15.53
CA LEU A 116 -0.89 -12.64 16.58
C LEU A 116 -2.31 -12.48 17.15
N PRO A 117 -2.43 -12.15 18.44
CA PRO A 117 -3.71 -11.72 19.00
C PRO A 117 -4.34 -10.56 18.19
N PRO A 118 -5.68 -10.53 18.02
CA PRO A 118 -6.36 -9.51 17.21
C PRO A 118 -6.08 -8.06 17.61
N ASP A 119 -5.73 -7.84 18.87
CA ASP A 119 -5.43 -6.54 19.49
C ASP A 119 -3.95 -6.13 19.41
N SER A 120 -3.09 -6.92 18.77
CA SER A 120 -1.64 -6.66 18.59
C SER A 120 -1.37 -5.54 17.56
N CYS A 121 -2.01 -4.39 17.74
CA CYS A 121 -2.08 -3.32 16.75
C CYS A 121 -0.78 -2.58 16.51
N ASP A 122 0.17 -2.63 17.43
CA ASP A 122 1.52 -2.10 17.22
C ASP A 122 2.25 -2.86 16.08
N THR A 123 1.94 -4.15 15.90
CA THR A 123 2.52 -4.97 14.83
C THR A 123 1.60 -5.09 13.63
N LEU A 124 0.28 -5.19 13.88
CA LEU A 124 -0.74 -5.34 12.84
C LEU A 124 -1.12 -4.01 12.18
N HIS A 125 -0.64 -2.89 12.71
CA HIS A 125 -0.90 -1.53 12.28
C HIS A 125 -2.40 -1.29 12.10
N CYS A 126 -3.17 -1.58 13.15
CA CYS A 126 -4.63 -1.49 13.04
C CYS A 126 -5.10 -0.04 12.97
N PHE A 127 -6.12 0.24 12.16
CA PHE A 127 -6.77 1.56 12.15
C PHE A 127 -8.29 1.45 11.91
N PRO A 128 -9.07 2.50 12.22
CA PRO A 128 -10.52 2.48 12.04
C PRO A 128 -10.92 2.33 10.57
N VAL A 129 -11.95 1.51 10.30
CA VAL A 129 -12.50 1.30 8.95
C VAL A 129 -13.10 2.58 8.35
N SER A 130 -13.53 3.53 9.19
CA SER A 130 -14.07 4.83 8.77
C SER A 130 -13.09 5.59 7.87
N LEU A 131 -11.78 5.45 8.09
CA LEU A 131 -10.75 6.10 7.28
C LEU A 131 -10.67 5.56 5.85
N LEU A 132 -11.28 4.38 5.59
CA LEU A 132 -11.35 3.75 4.27
C LEU A 132 -12.78 3.68 3.71
N THR A 133 -13.77 4.32 4.33
CA THR A 133 -15.14 4.22 3.83
C THR A 133 -15.27 4.91 2.46
N PRO A 134 -15.70 4.21 1.40
CA PRO A 134 -15.83 4.83 0.08
C PRO A 134 -16.88 5.95 0.04
N PRO A 135 -16.77 6.92 -0.89
CA PRO A 135 -15.66 7.10 -1.83
C PRO A 135 -14.41 7.63 -1.12
N LEU A 136 -13.24 7.12 -1.48
CA LEU A 136 -11.96 7.67 -1.01
C LEU A 136 -11.65 8.99 -1.73
N LYS A 137 -10.85 9.84 -1.09
CA LYS A 137 -10.33 11.04 -1.75
C LYS A 137 -9.21 10.63 -2.71
N GLU A 138 -9.13 11.31 -3.85
CA GLU A 138 -8.02 11.14 -4.78
C GLU A 138 -6.99 12.26 -4.60
N THR A 139 -5.73 11.93 -4.82
CA THR A 139 -4.63 12.90 -4.94
C THR A 139 -3.78 12.58 -6.16
N THR A 140 -2.96 13.54 -6.59
CA THR A 140 -1.93 13.29 -7.58
C THR A 140 -0.66 12.82 -6.88
N PHE A 141 -0.12 11.69 -7.31
CA PHE A 141 1.17 11.18 -6.83
C PHE A 141 1.94 10.58 -7.99
N LEU A 142 3.20 11.01 -8.18
CA LEU A 142 4.02 10.61 -9.35
C LEU A 142 3.32 10.86 -10.71
N GLY A 143 2.46 11.89 -10.79
CA GLY A 143 1.72 12.24 -11.99
C GLY A 143 0.50 11.36 -12.30
N ALA A 144 0.15 10.41 -11.42
CA ALA A 144 -1.06 9.60 -11.53
C ALA A 144 -2.07 9.96 -10.42
N ALA A 145 -3.37 9.84 -10.73
CA ALA A 145 -4.42 9.90 -9.72
C ALA A 145 -4.43 8.61 -8.89
N VAL A 146 -4.47 8.73 -7.57
CA VAL A 146 -4.49 7.59 -6.65
C VAL A 146 -5.30 7.93 -5.41
N ASN A 147 -6.00 6.93 -4.86
CA ASN A 147 -6.77 7.13 -3.64
C ASN A 147 -5.85 7.35 -2.44
N VAL A 148 -6.35 8.12 -1.48
CA VAL A 148 -5.80 8.28 -0.14
C VAL A 148 -6.87 8.02 0.90
N PRO A 149 -6.50 7.53 2.10
CA PRO A 149 -7.42 7.46 3.22
C PRO A 149 -8.01 8.83 3.57
N HIS A 150 -9.16 8.82 4.26
CA HIS A 150 -9.75 10.02 4.82
C HIS A 150 -8.85 10.63 5.91
N ASP A 151 -9.14 11.87 6.26
CA ASP A 151 -8.51 12.61 7.35
C ASP A 151 -6.97 12.76 7.25
N GLY A 152 -6.43 12.65 6.03
CA GLY A 152 -5.06 13.01 5.70
C GLY A 152 -4.03 12.19 6.48
N ILE A 153 -3.42 12.80 7.49
CA ILE A 153 -2.35 12.19 8.30
C ILE A 153 -2.88 11.15 9.31
N GLU A 154 -4.19 11.05 9.54
CA GLU A 154 -4.75 10.25 10.63
C GLU A 154 -4.33 8.77 10.55
N VAL A 155 -4.39 8.14 9.38
CA VAL A 155 -3.89 6.76 9.16
C VAL A 155 -2.41 6.63 9.52
N LEU A 156 -1.60 7.65 9.26
CA LEU A 156 -0.16 7.63 9.56
C LEU A 156 0.12 7.58 11.06
N LYS A 157 -0.78 8.11 11.92
CA LYS A 157 -0.64 8.00 13.37
C LYS A 157 -0.72 6.55 13.85
N TYR A 158 -1.51 5.71 13.18
CA TYR A 158 -1.61 4.28 13.48
C TYR A 158 -0.44 3.48 12.88
N MET A 159 0.09 3.91 11.74
CA MET A 159 1.22 3.23 11.08
C MET A 159 2.58 3.60 11.68
N PHE A 160 2.68 4.78 12.30
CA PHE A 160 3.88 5.35 12.88
C PHE A 160 3.60 5.96 14.26
N PRO A 161 3.12 5.17 15.24
CA PRO A 161 2.61 5.66 16.52
C PRO A 161 3.64 6.48 17.32
N ASP A 162 4.94 6.24 17.10
CA ASP A 162 6.02 6.90 17.85
C ASP A 162 6.81 7.96 17.06
N SER A 163 6.46 8.17 15.77
CA SER A 163 7.25 9.02 14.88
C SER A 163 6.44 9.87 13.91
N TRP A 164 5.11 9.75 13.84
CA TRP A 164 4.29 10.55 12.91
C TRP A 164 4.43 12.06 13.10
N TRP A 165 4.70 12.54 14.33
CA TRP A 165 4.90 13.97 14.64
C TRP A 165 6.34 14.43 14.51
N LYS A 166 7.29 13.49 14.48
CA LYS A 166 8.69 13.83 14.28
C LYS A 166 8.78 14.24 12.82
N GLY A 167 9.03 15.52 12.56
CA GLY A 167 9.38 16.02 11.24
C GLY A 167 10.74 15.48 10.83
N GLU A 168 10.90 14.17 10.80
CA GLU A 168 12.13 13.52 10.40
C GLU A 168 12.37 13.97 8.96
N VAL A 169 13.48 14.67 8.76
CA VAL A 169 14.17 14.77 7.48
C VAL A 169 15.01 13.51 7.42
N PRO A 170 14.49 12.42 6.86
CA PRO A 170 15.14 11.13 6.92
C PRO A 170 16.29 11.09 5.91
N PRO A 171 17.22 10.16 6.11
CA PRO A 171 18.54 10.19 5.49
C PRO A 171 18.42 10.05 3.97
N LYS A 172 19.06 10.95 3.20
CA LYS A 172 19.04 10.93 1.72
C LYS A 172 19.36 9.53 1.15
N CYS A 173 18.64 9.13 0.12
CA CYS A 173 19.17 8.13 -0.81
C CYS A 173 20.24 8.83 -1.66
N ASP A 174 21.47 8.36 -1.55
CA ASP A 174 22.53 8.66 -2.53
C ASP A 174 22.28 7.94 -3.86
#